data_AF-A0A327RKH2-F1
#
_entry.id   AF-A0A327RKH2-F1
#
_cell.length_a   1.000
_cell.length_b   1.000
_cell.length_c   1.000
_cell.angle_alpha   90.00
_cell.angle_beta   90.00
_cell.angle_gamma   90.00
#
_symmetry.space_group_name_H-M   'P 1'
#
loop_
_entity.id
_entity.type
_entity.pdbx_description
1 polymer ?
#
loop_
_entity_poly.entity_id
_entity_poly.type
_entity_poly.pdbx_seq_one_letter_code
_entity_poly.pdbx_strand_id
1 'polypeptide(L)'
;MRKITLLLFLLTAPFAFSQTWSTGVVTLDTDYSVQFDITSTTVTMTMIGPSDRWLGVALTNTNYSSGGSMGQFSGDDAVIFVSNSLSDRFMPGGNGTPGTDADQDWMLSTNTVNGSVRTVVGTRDRDTGDANDFVFPASDTNFVVVWAKGSANSQNSLAYHGGGRNATMASTTLSVPTFEDTLTAINVYPNPASTTLNIDIPNRIDEGITIEVYNVLGKRILLQTVNQLNTSLSISSWNDGVYLMKISSLKDGKSVTKRFVKI
;
A
#
# COMPACT_ATOMS: atom_id res chain seq x y z
N MET A 1 -26.84 -25.96 49.44
CA MET A 1 -26.12 -26.74 48.41
C MET A 1 -25.83 -25.84 47.22
N ARG A 2 -24.63 -25.98 46.67
CA ARG A 2 -24.00 -25.17 45.63
C ARG A 2 -24.83 -25.09 44.34
N LYS A 3 -24.88 -23.91 43.73
CA LYS A 3 -24.93 -23.74 42.26
C LYS A 3 -24.07 -22.52 41.88
N ILE A 4 -22.75 -22.68 42.01
CA ILE A 4 -21.77 -21.84 41.31
C ILE A 4 -21.51 -22.57 40.00
N THR A 5 -22.26 -22.23 38.96
CA THR A 5 -21.86 -22.59 37.60
C THR A 5 -22.53 -21.63 36.64
N LEU A 6 -21.74 -20.69 36.12
CA LEU A 6 -21.71 -20.22 34.72
C LEU A 6 -21.30 -18.73 34.67
N LEU A 7 -20.08 -18.44 35.11
CA LEU A 7 -19.46 -17.12 34.89
C LEU A 7 -17.99 -17.32 34.48
N LEU A 8 -17.75 -18.14 33.45
CA LEU A 8 -16.41 -18.35 32.91
C LEU A 8 -16.43 -18.61 31.39
N PHE A 9 -17.22 -17.83 30.64
CA PHE A 9 -17.22 -17.88 29.17
C PHE A 9 -17.23 -16.52 28.48
N LEU A 10 -16.99 -15.42 29.23
CA LEU A 10 -17.14 -14.06 28.71
C LEU A 10 -15.83 -13.24 28.72
N LEU A 11 -14.69 -13.85 28.37
CA LEU A 11 -13.41 -13.11 28.30
C LEU A 11 -12.42 -13.66 27.27
N THR A 12 -12.92 -14.24 26.18
CA THR A 12 -12.14 -14.34 24.94
C THR A 12 -12.97 -13.74 23.81
N ALA A 13 -13.09 -12.41 23.79
CA ALA A 13 -13.40 -11.76 22.53
C ALA A 13 -12.14 -11.97 21.67
N PRO A 14 -12.19 -12.73 20.56
CA PRO A 14 -11.11 -12.65 19.60
C PRO A 14 -11.13 -11.20 19.11
N PHE A 15 -10.09 -10.44 19.45
CA PHE A 15 -9.82 -9.20 18.73
C PHE A 15 -9.71 -9.61 17.26
N ALA A 16 -10.69 -9.23 16.45
CA ALA A 16 -10.65 -9.46 15.02
C ALA A 16 -9.57 -8.54 14.46
N PHE A 17 -8.33 -9.02 14.44
CA PHE A 17 -7.28 -8.36 13.69
C PHE A 17 -7.68 -8.46 12.21
N SER A 18 -7.82 -7.32 11.53
CA SER A 18 -7.91 -7.33 10.07
C SER A 18 -6.57 -7.87 9.56
N GLN A 19 -6.59 -9.10 9.04
CA GLN A 19 -5.44 -9.73 8.44
C GLN A 19 -5.15 -9.01 7.11
N THR A 20 -3.88 -8.68 6.91
CA THR A 20 -3.40 -8.14 5.65
C THR A 20 -2.62 -9.24 4.96
N TRP A 21 -2.89 -9.47 3.68
CA TRP A 21 -2.16 -10.39 2.82
C TRP A 21 -1.32 -9.57 1.85
N SER A 22 -0.19 -10.12 1.40
CA SER A 22 0.64 -9.47 0.39
C SER A 22 1.17 -10.50 -0.58
N THR A 23 1.28 -10.11 -1.85
CA THR A 23 2.04 -10.90 -2.82
C THR A 23 3.55 -10.78 -2.63
N GLY A 24 3.99 -9.81 -1.81
CA GLY A 24 5.34 -9.28 -1.90
C GLY A 24 5.63 -8.72 -3.30
N VAL A 25 6.89 -8.47 -3.59
CA VAL A 25 7.32 -8.01 -4.92
C VAL A 25 7.27 -9.18 -5.90
N VAL A 26 6.32 -9.13 -6.83
CA VAL A 26 6.24 -10.03 -7.97
C VAL A 26 7.09 -9.44 -9.10
N THR A 27 8.21 -10.08 -9.40
CA THR A 27 9.09 -9.66 -10.50
C THR A 27 8.47 -10.09 -11.83
N LEU A 28 8.20 -9.12 -12.71
CA LEU A 28 7.59 -9.34 -14.02
C LEU A 28 8.67 -9.39 -15.11
N ASP A 29 9.56 -8.39 -15.10
CA ASP A 29 10.74 -8.26 -15.96
C ASP A 29 11.93 -7.76 -15.12
N THR A 30 13.11 -7.62 -15.72
CA THR A 30 14.32 -7.11 -15.02
C THR A 30 14.16 -5.69 -14.45
N ASP A 31 13.25 -4.90 -15.02
CA ASP A 31 12.98 -3.50 -14.67
C ASP A 31 11.51 -3.24 -14.34
N TYR A 32 10.68 -4.29 -14.24
CA TYR A 32 9.24 -4.18 -14.02
C TYR A 32 8.76 -5.17 -12.97
N SER A 33 8.08 -4.67 -11.94
CA SER A 33 7.49 -5.47 -10.87
C SER A 33 6.14 -4.91 -10.43
N VAL A 34 5.35 -5.75 -9.78
CA VAL A 34 4.11 -5.36 -9.11
C VAL A 34 4.02 -6.01 -7.73
N GLN A 35 3.39 -5.33 -6.79
CA GLN A 35 3.01 -5.87 -5.49
C GLN A 35 1.55 -5.52 -5.21
N PHE A 36 0.82 -6.45 -4.61
CA PHE A 36 -0.53 -6.22 -4.12
C PHE A 36 -0.58 -6.46 -2.61
N ASP A 37 -0.95 -5.42 -1.87
CA ASP A 37 -1.25 -5.50 -0.45
C ASP A 37 -2.78 -5.49 -0.27
N ILE A 38 -3.29 -6.54 0.36
CA ILE A 38 -4.70 -6.91 0.36
C ILE A 38 -5.21 -6.91 1.80
N THR A 39 -6.19 -6.07 2.09
CA THR A 39 -6.89 -6.05 3.38
C THR A 39 -8.26 -6.71 3.27
N SER A 40 -9.04 -6.69 4.35
CA SER A 40 -10.42 -7.18 4.33
C SER A 40 -11.37 -6.38 3.42
N THR A 41 -11.00 -5.21 2.93
CA THR A 41 -11.88 -4.36 2.11
C THR A 41 -11.18 -3.74 0.91
N THR A 42 -9.88 -3.51 0.99
CA THR A 42 -9.14 -2.69 0.03
C THR A 42 -7.88 -3.38 -0.43
N VAL A 43 -7.50 -3.14 -1.68
CA VAL A 43 -6.24 -3.57 -2.28
C VAL A 43 -5.43 -2.35 -2.66
N THR A 44 -4.14 -2.39 -2.35
CA THR A 44 -3.14 -1.42 -2.80
C THR A 44 -2.19 -2.11 -3.76
N MET A 45 -2.14 -1.62 -4.99
CA MET A 45 -1.17 -2.05 -6.01
C MET A 45 0.00 -1.08 -6.03
N THR A 46 1.22 -1.62 -6.04
CA THR A 46 2.45 -0.88 -6.29
C THR A 46 3.13 -1.43 -7.53
N MET A 47 3.10 -0.69 -8.64
CA MET A 47 3.87 -1.00 -9.85
C MET A 47 5.19 -0.21 -9.85
N ILE A 48 6.30 -0.88 -10.14
CA ILE A 48 7.60 -0.25 -10.32
C ILE A 48 8.11 -0.63 -11.70
N GLY A 49 8.29 0.32 -12.60
CA GLY A 49 8.65 0.08 -14.00
C GLY A 49 9.45 1.21 -14.64
N PRO A 50 9.83 1.10 -15.92
CA PRO A 50 10.46 2.18 -16.65
C PRO A 50 9.54 3.40 -16.76
N SER A 51 10.08 4.60 -16.57
CA SER A 51 9.29 5.83 -16.54
C SER A 51 8.82 6.33 -17.91
N ASP A 52 9.35 5.76 -18.99
CA ASP A 52 9.23 6.18 -20.39
C ASP A 52 8.24 5.35 -21.21
N ARG A 53 7.41 4.52 -20.57
CA ARG A 53 6.43 3.66 -21.27
C ARG A 53 5.20 3.40 -20.40
N TRP A 54 4.14 2.94 -21.04
CA TRP A 54 2.96 2.45 -20.33
C TRP A 54 3.28 1.11 -19.65
N LEU A 55 2.62 0.85 -18.52
CA LEU A 55 2.77 -0.36 -17.70
C LEU A 55 1.38 -1.00 -17.55
N GLY A 56 1.25 -2.29 -17.77
CA GLY A 56 -0.03 -2.98 -17.67
C GLY A 56 0.09 -4.34 -17.01
N VAL A 57 -0.85 -4.62 -16.10
CA VAL A 57 -1.06 -5.94 -15.51
C VAL A 57 -2.52 -6.33 -15.66
N ALA A 58 -2.78 -7.62 -15.78
CA ALA A 58 -4.10 -8.22 -15.74
C ALA A 58 -4.09 -9.42 -14.80
N LEU A 59 -5.20 -9.62 -14.10
CA LEU A 59 -5.35 -10.56 -13.00
C LEU A 59 -6.35 -11.63 -13.39
N THR A 60 -6.00 -12.88 -13.13
CA THR A 60 -6.86 -13.99 -13.53
C THR A 60 -6.62 -15.23 -12.69
N ASN A 61 -7.71 -15.94 -12.41
CA ASN A 61 -7.69 -17.28 -11.83
C ASN A 61 -7.60 -18.35 -12.92
N THR A 62 -7.66 -17.96 -14.19
CA THR A 62 -7.53 -18.89 -15.29
C THR A 62 -6.08 -19.31 -15.45
N ASN A 63 -5.83 -20.61 -15.34
CA ASN A 63 -4.51 -21.16 -15.63
C ASN A 63 -4.21 -21.05 -17.12
N TYR A 64 -3.17 -20.29 -17.48
CA TYR A 64 -2.62 -20.30 -18.83
C TYR A 64 -1.85 -21.60 -19.03
N SER A 65 -2.33 -22.47 -19.92
CA SER A 65 -1.59 -23.69 -20.30
C SER A 65 -0.32 -23.32 -21.08
N SER A 66 0.66 -24.24 -21.12
CA SER A 66 1.88 -24.05 -21.93
C SER A 66 1.50 -23.79 -23.39
N GLY A 67 1.82 -22.59 -23.89
CA GLY A 67 1.45 -22.13 -25.23
C GLY A 67 0.26 -21.16 -25.30
N GLY A 68 -0.35 -20.81 -24.15
CA GLY A 68 -1.39 -19.79 -24.07
C GLY A 68 -0.88 -18.39 -24.43
N SER A 69 -1.71 -17.60 -25.10
CA SER A 69 -1.38 -16.21 -25.48
C SER A 69 -1.97 -15.20 -24.49
N MET A 70 -1.27 -14.09 -24.23
CA MET A 70 -1.80 -12.96 -23.46
C MET A 70 -3.20 -12.57 -23.92
N GLY A 71 -4.17 -12.51 -23.00
CA GLY A 71 -5.55 -12.17 -23.34
C GLY A 71 -6.30 -13.27 -24.08
N GLN A 72 -5.82 -14.53 -24.07
CA GLN A 72 -6.54 -15.67 -24.65
C GLN A 72 -7.98 -15.78 -24.11
N PHE A 73 -8.17 -15.43 -22.83
CA PHE A 73 -9.47 -15.41 -22.19
C PHE A 73 -10.01 -13.98 -22.14
N SER A 74 -11.31 -13.85 -22.39
CA SER A 74 -12.03 -12.59 -22.25
C SER A 74 -12.46 -12.40 -20.79
N GLY A 75 -12.51 -11.15 -20.32
CA GLY A 75 -12.99 -10.79 -18.99
C GLY A 75 -11.94 -10.89 -17.89
N ASP A 76 -10.66 -11.11 -18.22
CA ASP A 76 -9.59 -10.92 -17.23
C ASP A 76 -9.48 -9.41 -16.92
N ASP A 77 -9.60 -9.05 -15.64
CA ASP A 77 -9.44 -7.70 -15.08
C ASP A 77 -8.04 -7.16 -15.38
N ALA A 78 -7.94 -5.99 -15.96
CA ALA A 78 -6.71 -5.37 -16.42
C ALA A 78 -6.60 -3.91 -15.97
N VAL A 79 -5.47 -3.57 -15.37
CA VAL A 79 -5.13 -2.19 -15.04
C VAL A 79 -3.94 -1.73 -15.87
N ILE A 80 -4.11 -0.58 -16.54
CA ILE A 80 -3.07 0.03 -17.37
C ILE A 80 -2.75 1.42 -16.85
N PHE A 81 -1.47 1.66 -16.60
CA PHE A 81 -0.91 2.99 -16.36
C PHE A 81 -0.37 3.59 -17.65
N VAL A 82 -0.97 4.69 -18.09
CA VAL A 82 -0.55 5.47 -19.27
C VAL A 82 -0.98 6.93 -19.08
N SER A 83 -0.23 7.87 -19.66
CA SER A 83 -0.55 9.30 -19.60
C SER A 83 -0.70 9.85 -18.17
N ASN A 84 0.08 9.30 -17.23
CA ASN A 84 0.02 9.60 -15.79
C ASN A 84 -1.31 9.27 -15.10
N SER A 85 -2.13 8.39 -15.67
CA SER A 85 -3.37 7.88 -15.07
C SER A 85 -3.39 6.36 -15.04
N LEU A 86 -4.10 5.80 -14.06
CA LEU A 86 -4.57 4.41 -14.13
C LEU A 86 -5.91 4.39 -14.87
N SER A 87 -6.13 3.34 -15.66
CA SER A 87 -7.42 3.03 -16.25
C SER A 87 -7.74 1.58 -15.99
N ASP A 88 -8.98 1.35 -15.53
CA ASP A 88 -9.56 0.03 -15.36
C ASP A 88 -10.08 -0.51 -16.68
N ARG A 89 -9.82 -1.79 -16.93
CA ARG A 89 -9.99 -2.40 -18.24
C ARG A 89 -10.27 -3.88 -18.09
N PHE A 90 -10.76 -4.47 -19.17
CA PHE A 90 -10.89 -5.91 -19.28
C PHE A 90 -10.21 -6.42 -20.56
N MET A 91 -9.71 -7.66 -20.50
CA MET A 91 -9.17 -8.34 -21.67
C MET A 91 -10.31 -8.76 -22.61
N PRO A 92 -10.24 -8.47 -23.93
CA PRO A 92 -11.34 -8.73 -24.86
C PRO A 92 -11.39 -10.18 -25.35
N GLY A 93 -10.40 -11.02 -25.03
CA GLY A 93 -10.17 -12.29 -25.71
C GLY A 93 -9.34 -12.10 -27.00
N GLY A 94 -8.29 -12.89 -27.18
CA GLY A 94 -7.36 -12.80 -28.31
C GLY A 94 -6.41 -11.60 -28.23
N ASN A 95 -5.99 -11.08 -29.39
CA ASN A 95 -4.94 -10.04 -29.51
C ASN A 95 -5.50 -8.60 -29.57
N GLY A 96 -6.70 -8.38 -29.03
CA GLY A 96 -7.33 -7.07 -29.00
C GLY A 96 -6.75 -6.14 -27.92
N THR A 97 -6.91 -4.83 -28.12
CA THR A 97 -6.62 -3.84 -27.07
C THR A 97 -7.57 -4.05 -25.89
N PRO A 98 -7.08 -4.06 -24.63
CA PRO A 98 -7.94 -4.09 -23.44
C PRO A 98 -8.98 -2.96 -23.46
N GLY A 99 -10.26 -3.35 -23.40
CA GLY A 99 -11.39 -2.43 -23.41
C GLY A 99 -11.46 -1.69 -22.08
N THR A 100 -11.84 -0.41 -22.09
CA THR A 100 -12.09 0.31 -20.84
C THR A 100 -13.34 -0.22 -20.18
N ASP A 101 -13.26 -0.42 -18.87
CA ASP A 101 -14.44 -0.78 -18.10
C ASP A 101 -15.37 0.44 -17.92
N ALA A 102 -16.67 0.20 -17.80
CA ALA A 102 -17.69 1.22 -17.61
C ALA A 102 -17.55 1.88 -16.23
N ASP A 103 -17.25 1.05 -15.23
CA ASP A 103 -16.84 1.48 -13.91
C ASP A 103 -15.30 1.57 -13.87
N GLN A 104 -14.75 2.47 -13.06
CA GLN A 104 -13.30 2.69 -12.97
C GLN A 104 -12.91 2.60 -11.51
N ASP A 105 -12.53 1.41 -11.06
CA ASP A 105 -12.38 1.10 -9.64
C ASP A 105 -10.99 1.47 -9.12
N TRP A 106 -9.98 1.40 -9.98
CA TRP A 106 -8.62 1.81 -9.63
C TRP A 106 -8.47 3.34 -9.50
N MET A 107 -8.23 3.77 -8.27
CA MET A 107 -7.87 5.15 -7.94
C MET A 107 -6.34 5.31 -7.86
N LEU A 108 -5.77 6.26 -8.59
CA LEU A 108 -4.34 6.59 -8.49
C LEU A 108 -4.04 7.32 -7.17
N SER A 109 -3.23 6.72 -6.31
CA SER A 109 -2.80 7.32 -5.04
C SER A 109 -1.51 8.13 -5.20
N THR A 110 -0.48 7.54 -5.82
CA THR A 110 0.79 8.25 -6.08
C THR A 110 1.41 7.82 -7.41
N ASN A 111 2.19 8.73 -7.99
CA ASN A 111 2.95 8.50 -9.20
C ASN A 111 4.26 9.29 -9.08
N THR A 112 5.36 8.59 -8.78
CA THR A 112 6.68 9.21 -8.57
C THR A 112 7.67 8.70 -9.61
N VAL A 113 8.58 9.57 -10.03
CA VAL A 113 9.65 9.24 -10.97
C VAL A 113 10.98 9.62 -10.33
N ASN A 114 11.89 8.65 -10.26
CA ASN A 114 13.27 8.85 -9.83
C ASN A 114 14.22 8.32 -10.91
N GLY A 115 14.81 9.24 -11.67
CA GLY A 115 15.59 8.89 -12.86
C GLY A 115 14.71 8.20 -13.92
N SER A 116 15.12 6.99 -14.33
CA SER A 116 14.41 6.17 -15.32
C SER A 116 13.37 5.22 -14.72
N VAL A 117 13.17 5.24 -13.40
CA VAL A 117 12.24 4.36 -12.69
C VAL A 117 11.02 5.15 -12.25
N ARG A 118 9.85 4.56 -12.45
CA ARG A 118 8.56 5.06 -11.99
C ARG A 118 7.96 4.11 -10.97
N THR A 119 7.43 4.68 -9.90
CA THR A 119 6.60 3.98 -8.92
C THR A 119 5.18 4.53 -8.99
N VAL A 120 4.23 3.66 -9.32
CA VAL A 120 2.80 3.95 -9.40
C VAL A 120 2.09 3.18 -8.30
N VAL A 121 1.35 3.88 -7.46
CA VAL A 121 0.52 3.28 -6.41
C VAL A 121 -0.94 3.59 -6.70
N GLY A 122 -1.75 2.55 -6.77
CA GLY A 122 -3.20 2.65 -6.94
C GLY A 122 -3.95 1.82 -5.91
N THR A 123 -5.20 2.17 -5.65
CA THR A 123 -6.07 1.45 -4.72
C THR A 123 -7.43 1.19 -5.33
N ARG A 124 -8.03 0.05 -5.00
CA ARG A 124 -9.44 -0.25 -5.23
C ARG A 124 -10.01 -1.13 -4.13
N ASP A 125 -11.32 -1.33 -4.13
CA ASP A 125 -11.95 -2.31 -3.25
C ASP A 125 -11.48 -3.73 -3.62
N ARG A 126 -11.32 -4.60 -2.61
CA ARG A 126 -10.88 -5.99 -2.80
C ARG A 126 -11.85 -6.78 -3.67
N ASP A 127 -13.13 -6.48 -3.47
CA ASP A 127 -14.27 -7.02 -4.19
C ASP A 127 -15.13 -5.81 -4.54
N THR A 128 -15.15 -5.44 -5.82
CA THR A 128 -15.89 -4.28 -6.35
C THR A 128 -17.37 -4.61 -6.55
N GLY A 129 -17.71 -5.90 -6.58
CA GLY A 129 -19.04 -6.39 -6.94
C GLY A 129 -19.30 -6.44 -8.45
N ASP A 130 -18.35 -6.03 -9.29
CA ASP A 130 -18.40 -6.25 -10.74
C ASP A 130 -17.96 -7.68 -11.06
N ALA A 131 -18.69 -8.35 -11.96
CA ALA A 131 -18.39 -9.71 -12.40
C ALA A 131 -17.18 -9.79 -13.35
N ASN A 132 -16.77 -8.67 -13.95
CA ASN A 132 -15.58 -8.58 -14.81
C ASN A 132 -14.30 -8.30 -14.01
N ASP A 133 -14.44 -7.95 -12.73
CA ASP A 133 -13.31 -7.64 -11.87
C ASP A 133 -12.76 -8.86 -11.14
N PHE A 134 -11.45 -8.84 -10.94
CA PHE A 134 -10.79 -9.86 -10.17
C PHE A 134 -11.05 -9.64 -8.68
N VAL A 135 -11.74 -10.59 -8.05
CA VAL A 135 -11.88 -10.57 -6.59
C VAL A 135 -10.59 -11.04 -5.95
N PHE A 136 -9.89 -10.12 -5.28
CA PHE A 136 -8.64 -10.46 -4.61
C PHE A 136 -8.88 -11.39 -3.42
N PRO A 137 -8.02 -12.41 -3.23
CA PRO A 137 -8.21 -13.40 -2.18
C PRO A 137 -7.94 -12.83 -0.79
N ALA A 138 -8.75 -13.22 0.18
CA ALA A 138 -8.57 -12.90 1.60
C ALA A 138 -7.86 -14.02 2.39
N SER A 139 -7.06 -14.84 1.70
CA SER A 139 -6.34 -16.00 2.23
C SER A 139 -5.03 -16.25 1.47
N ASP A 140 -4.21 -17.16 1.99
CA ASP A 140 -3.05 -17.72 1.26
C ASP A 140 -3.55 -18.48 0.04
N THR A 141 -3.19 -17.99 -1.14
CA THR A 141 -3.51 -18.61 -2.42
C THR A 141 -2.62 -18.02 -3.52
N ASN A 142 -2.70 -18.63 -4.70
CA ASN A 142 -2.01 -18.15 -5.88
C ASN A 142 -3.02 -17.64 -6.92
N PHE A 143 -2.60 -16.64 -7.69
CA PHE A 143 -3.29 -16.18 -8.88
C PHE A 143 -2.29 -15.78 -9.96
N VAL A 144 -2.73 -15.68 -11.21
CA VAL A 144 -1.87 -15.33 -12.34
C VAL A 144 -1.86 -13.82 -12.52
N VAL A 145 -0.66 -13.26 -12.68
CA VAL A 145 -0.44 -11.90 -13.16
C VAL A 145 0.06 -11.98 -14.60
N VAL A 146 -0.82 -11.59 -15.50
CA VAL A 146 -0.56 -11.37 -16.92
C VAL A 146 -0.02 -9.94 -17.06
N TRP A 147 1.08 -9.71 -17.76
CA TRP A 147 1.68 -8.37 -17.80
C TRP A 147 2.28 -8.01 -19.16
N ALA A 148 2.30 -6.72 -19.43
CA ALA A 148 2.96 -6.16 -20.59
C ALA A 148 3.43 -4.72 -20.32
N LYS A 149 4.41 -4.26 -21.10
CA LYS A 149 4.84 -2.86 -21.09
C LYS A 149 5.06 -2.34 -22.50
N GLY A 150 4.92 -1.03 -22.64
CA GLY A 150 5.12 -0.34 -23.90
C GLY A 150 6.57 -0.40 -24.42
N SER A 151 6.76 0.10 -25.64
CA SER A 151 8.09 0.40 -26.15
C SER A 151 8.65 1.67 -25.49
N ALA A 152 9.95 1.92 -25.60
CA ALA A 152 10.54 3.16 -25.09
C ALA A 152 9.84 4.39 -25.69
N ASN A 153 9.65 5.43 -24.87
CA ASN A 153 8.96 6.68 -25.18
C ASN A 153 7.44 6.56 -25.49
N SER A 154 6.77 5.51 -25.01
CA SER A 154 5.33 5.30 -25.18
C SER A 154 4.50 5.62 -23.93
N GLN A 155 4.99 6.48 -23.02
CA GLN A 155 4.32 6.78 -21.76
C GLN A 155 3.00 7.55 -21.89
N ASN A 156 2.76 8.22 -23.02
CA ASN A 156 1.60 9.10 -23.24
C ASN A 156 0.56 8.52 -24.21
N SER A 157 0.72 7.27 -24.64
CA SER A 157 -0.20 6.64 -25.58
C SER A 157 -0.17 5.13 -25.41
N LEU A 158 -1.35 4.53 -25.29
CA LEU A 158 -1.49 3.08 -25.30
C LEU A 158 -1.36 2.57 -26.73
N ALA A 159 -0.42 1.67 -26.94
CA ALA A 159 -0.11 1.05 -28.23
C ALA A 159 0.32 -0.41 -28.00
N TYR A 160 0.65 -1.13 -29.06
CA TYR A 160 1.23 -2.47 -28.93
C TYR A 160 2.41 -2.50 -27.95
N HIS A 161 2.45 -3.52 -27.11
CA HIS A 161 3.56 -3.74 -26.19
C HIS A 161 4.87 -3.94 -26.95
N GLY A 162 5.98 -3.59 -26.32
CA GLY A 162 7.31 -3.92 -26.84
C GLY A 162 7.63 -5.41 -26.68
N GLY A 163 8.91 -5.71 -26.44
CA GLY A 163 9.37 -7.06 -26.12
C GLY A 163 8.98 -7.55 -24.73
N GLY A 164 8.59 -6.66 -23.81
CA GLY A 164 8.24 -7.00 -22.43
C GLY A 164 6.78 -7.43 -22.28
N ARG A 165 6.55 -8.74 -22.23
CA ARG A 165 5.26 -9.36 -21.93
C ARG A 165 5.45 -10.78 -21.43
N ASN A 166 4.69 -11.20 -20.43
CA ASN A 166 4.61 -12.60 -20.00
C ASN A 166 3.43 -12.79 -19.03
N ALA A 167 3.30 -13.98 -18.48
CA ALA A 167 2.51 -14.24 -17.29
C ALA A 167 3.42 -14.82 -16.20
N THR A 168 3.09 -14.54 -14.94
CA THR A 168 3.76 -15.13 -13.79
C THR A 168 2.75 -15.42 -12.68
N MET A 169 3.08 -16.33 -11.78
CA MET A 169 2.27 -16.59 -10.60
C MET A 169 2.59 -15.59 -9.50
N ALA A 170 1.56 -15.01 -8.91
CA ALA A 170 1.64 -14.30 -7.64
C ALA A 170 1.11 -15.21 -6.52
N SER A 171 1.77 -15.20 -5.37
CA SER A 171 1.38 -15.96 -4.19
C SER A 171 1.12 -15.01 -3.05
N THR A 172 -0.05 -15.08 -2.41
CA THR A 172 -0.36 -14.27 -1.24
C THR A 172 0.15 -14.94 0.01
N THR A 173 0.84 -14.19 0.85
CA THR A 173 1.24 -14.65 2.19
C THR A 173 0.71 -13.68 3.23
N LEU A 174 0.55 -14.15 4.46
CA LEU A 174 0.13 -13.27 5.54
C LEU A 174 1.19 -12.18 5.72
N SER A 175 0.78 -10.94 5.48
CA SER A 175 1.65 -9.79 5.60
C SER A 175 1.70 -9.35 7.06
N VAL A 176 2.90 -9.06 7.53
CA VAL A 176 3.09 -8.26 8.74
C VAL A 176 3.28 -6.82 8.25
N PRO A 177 2.47 -5.84 8.71
CA PRO A 177 2.67 -4.44 8.35
C PRO A 177 4.13 -4.08 8.54
N THR A 178 4.76 -3.47 7.54
CA THR A 178 6.15 -3.07 7.72
C THR A 178 6.19 -1.96 8.78
N PHE A 179 7.30 -1.87 9.51
CA PHE A 179 7.41 -0.83 10.54
C PHE A 179 7.27 0.59 9.94
N GLU A 180 7.63 0.80 8.67
CA GLU A 180 7.38 2.07 7.96
C GLU A 180 5.88 2.37 7.81
N ASP A 181 5.07 1.37 7.47
CA ASP A 181 3.62 1.50 7.39
C ASP A 181 3.03 1.88 8.76
N THR A 182 3.60 1.35 9.85
CA THR A 182 3.19 1.73 11.21
C THR A 182 3.64 3.13 11.62
N LEU A 183 4.79 3.61 11.13
CA LEU A 183 5.28 4.97 11.42
C LEU A 183 4.48 6.04 10.66
N THR A 184 4.09 5.79 9.41
CA THR A 184 3.30 6.77 8.63
C THR A 184 1.93 7.03 9.25
N ALA A 185 1.32 6.00 9.85
CA ALA A 185 0.06 6.07 10.58
C ALA A 185 0.14 6.85 11.92
N ILE A 186 1.33 7.27 12.38
CA ILE A 186 1.45 8.10 13.58
C ILE A 186 0.87 9.49 13.31
N ASN A 187 -0.06 9.88 14.17
CA ASN A 187 -0.73 11.19 14.11
C ASN A 187 -0.26 12.09 15.25
N VAL A 188 -0.10 13.38 14.95
CA VAL A 188 0.36 14.39 15.90
C VAL A 188 -0.67 15.53 15.92
N TYR A 189 -1.30 15.77 17.08
CA TYR A 189 -2.41 16.71 17.20
C TYR A 189 -2.53 17.31 18.62
N PRO A 190 -3.16 18.49 18.78
CA PRO A 190 -3.62 19.37 17.71
C PRO A 190 -2.42 19.98 16.96
N ASN A 191 -2.68 20.47 15.76
CA ASN A 191 -1.71 21.25 15.00
C ASN A 191 -2.47 22.36 14.27
N PRO A 192 -2.38 23.63 14.69
CA PRO A 192 -1.48 24.16 15.73
C PRO A 192 -1.80 23.70 17.18
N ALA A 193 -0.79 23.70 18.06
CA ALA A 193 -0.92 23.36 19.49
C ALA A 193 -0.40 24.48 20.40
N SER A 194 -0.95 24.62 21.61
CA SER A 194 -0.54 25.65 22.56
C SER A 194 0.20 25.11 23.79
N THR A 195 -0.37 24.19 24.54
CA THR A 195 0.22 23.70 25.79
C THR A 195 0.63 22.24 25.75
N THR A 196 -0.09 21.46 24.95
CA THR A 196 0.02 20.00 24.92
C THR A 196 -0.06 19.51 23.48
N LEU A 197 0.81 18.57 23.13
CA LEU A 197 0.85 17.88 21.86
C LEU A 197 0.66 16.39 22.10
N ASN A 198 -0.37 15.80 21.49
CA ASN A 198 -0.64 14.37 21.57
C ASN A 198 -0.09 13.66 20.34
N ILE A 199 0.44 12.47 20.58
CA ILE A 199 1.00 11.58 19.57
C ILE A 199 0.24 10.26 19.70
N ASP A 200 -0.60 10.00 18.69
CA ASP A 200 -1.31 8.73 18.57
C ASP A 200 -0.41 7.74 17.83
N ILE A 201 -0.01 6.72 18.59
CA ILE A 201 0.93 5.68 18.16
C ILE A 201 0.10 4.41 17.97
N PRO A 202 0.04 3.84 16.76
CA PRO A 202 -0.70 2.61 16.52
C PRO A 202 -0.23 1.48 17.43
N ASN A 203 -1.17 0.65 17.89
CA ASN A 203 -0.95 -0.49 18.81
C ASN A 203 -0.05 -1.62 18.24
N ARG A 204 0.64 -1.38 17.13
CA ARG A 204 1.52 -2.33 16.43
C ARG A 204 3.00 -2.09 16.73
N ILE A 205 3.33 -1.09 17.56
CA ILE A 205 4.72 -0.76 17.94
C ILE A 205 4.97 -1.20 19.39
N ASP A 206 5.41 -2.44 19.56
CA ASP A 206 5.59 -3.08 20.88
C ASP A 206 6.97 -2.85 21.50
N GLU A 207 7.98 -2.51 20.69
CA GLU A 207 9.39 -2.44 21.13
C GLU A 207 9.86 -1.01 21.49
N GLY A 208 8.92 -0.05 21.54
CA GLY A 208 9.18 1.35 21.91
C GLY A 208 9.74 2.21 20.77
N ILE A 209 9.55 3.52 20.90
CA ILE A 209 10.00 4.53 19.91
C ILE A 209 10.78 5.65 20.59
N THR A 210 11.65 6.29 19.83
CA THR A 210 12.33 7.53 20.21
C THR A 210 11.71 8.71 19.50
N ILE A 211 11.27 9.71 20.27
CA ILE A 211 10.77 10.99 19.79
C ILE A 211 11.85 12.05 20.01
N GLU A 212 12.26 12.69 18.92
CA GLU A 212 13.15 13.84 18.92
C GLU A 212 12.44 15.05 18.34
N VAL A 213 12.52 16.21 19.02
CA VAL A 213 11.92 17.45 18.51
C VAL A 213 13.01 18.49 18.28
N TYR A 214 12.97 19.12 17.11
CA TYR A 214 13.91 20.14 16.65
C TYR A 214 13.18 21.44 16.33
N ASN A 215 13.79 22.59 16.63
CA ASN A 215 13.31 23.87 16.09
C ASN A 215 13.80 24.10 14.66
N VAL A 216 13.36 25.22 14.06
CA VAL A 216 13.79 25.67 12.71
C VAL A 216 15.31 25.87 12.55
N LEU A 217 16.06 26.03 13.64
CA LEU A 217 17.52 26.15 13.61
C LEU A 217 18.23 24.78 13.68
N GLY A 218 17.46 23.68 13.73
CA GLY A 218 17.99 22.33 13.88
C GLY A 218 18.47 21.99 15.30
N LYS A 219 18.20 22.84 16.30
CA LYS A 219 18.51 22.52 17.70
C LYS A 219 17.50 21.52 18.24
N ARG A 220 17.98 20.39 18.78
CA ARG A 220 17.14 19.41 19.50
C ARG A 220 16.69 19.98 20.84
N ILE A 221 15.39 19.94 21.08
CA ILE A 221 14.72 20.53 22.25
C ILE A 221 14.14 19.44 23.13
N LEU A 222 13.77 18.31 22.54
CA LEU A 222 13.30 17.12 23.24
C LEU A 222 13.96 15.87 22.67
N LEU A 223 14.28 14.93 23.56
CA LEU A 223 14.60 13.54 23.25
C LEU A 223 13.93 12.68 24.31
N GLN A 224 13.00 11.81 23.90
CA GLN A 224 12.27 10.93 24.82
C GLN A 224 12.06 9.56 24.18
N THR A 225 12.20 8.50 24.97
CA THR A 225 11.82 7.15 24.59
C THR A 225 10.48 6.81 25.22
N VAL A 226 9.55 6.25 24.45
CA VAL A 226 8.20 5.89 24.92
C VAL A 226 7.83 4.48 24.46
N ASN A 227 7.08 3.78 25.30
CA ASN A 227 6.60 2.41 25.11
C ASN A 227 5.07 2.36 25.29
N GLN A 228 4.36 2.42 24.16
CA GLN A 228 2.90 2.27 23.97
C GLN A 228 1.93 3.35 24.52
N LEU A 229 0.80 3.42 23.79
CA LEU A 229 -0.52 4.09 23.96
C LEU A 229 -0.53 5.58 24.37
N ASN A 230 -0.78 6.44 23.37
CA ASN A 230 -1.04 7.88 23.48
C ASN A 230 -0.02 8.65 24.33
N THR A 231 1.03 9.14 23.68
CA THR A 231 2.00 10.00 24.36
C THR A 231 1.52 11.44 24.31
N SER A 232 1.45 12.08 25.48
CA SER A 232 1.17 13.51 25.60
C SER A 232 2.45 14.23 25.99
N LEU A 233 2.86 15.23 25.18
CA LEU A 233 4.01 16.07 25.43
C LEU A 233 3.56 17.46 25.88
N SER A 234 4.12 17.94 26.99
CA SER A 234 3.97 19.34 27.37
C SER A 234 4.90 20.21 26.55
N ILE A 235 4.33 21.17 25.83
CA ILE A 235 5.04 22.13 24.97
C ILE A 235 4.85 23.58 25.45
N SER A 236 4.28 23.78 26.63
CA SER A 236 3.93 25.10 27.17
C SER A 236 5.13 26.02 27.38
N SER A 237 6.30 25.45 27.63
CA SER A 237 7.55 26.18 27.82
C SER A 237 8.29 26.49 26.51
N TRP A 238 7.76 26.03 25.37
CA TRP A 238 8.40 26.22 24.07
C TRP A 238 7.93 27.53 23.44
N ASN A 239 8.84 28.22 22.77
CA ASN A 239 8.51 29.45 22.06
C ASN A 239 7.59 29.15 20.86
N ASP A 240 6.75 30.11 20.49
CA ASP A 240 5.91 29.98 19.31
C ASP A 240 6.74 29.85 18.04
N GLY A 241 6.29 29.00 17.13
CA GLY A 241 7.02 28.70 15.91
C GLY A 241 6.81 27.30 15.37
N VAL A 242 7.63 26.93 14.38
CA VAL A 242 7.56 25.65 13.67
C VAL A 242 8.58 24.68 14.25
N TYR A 243 8.16 23.43 14.40
CA TYR A 243 8.96 22.35 14.95
C TYR A 243 8.90 21.11 14.04
N LEU A 244 10.00 20.36 14.01
CA LEU A 244 10.10 19.07 13.35
C LEU A 244 10.24 17.98 14.42
N MET A 245 9.33 17.02 14.38
CA MET A 245 9.33 15.86 15.26
C MET A 245 9.78 14.64 14.46
N LYS A 246 10.95 14.09 14.79
CA LYS A 246 11.44 12.83 14.25
C LYS A 246 11.06 11.70 15.22
N ILE A 247 10.45 10.67 14.69
CA ILE A 247 9.98 9.50 15.45
C ILE A 247 10.68 8.29 14.88
N SER A 248 11.45 7.59 15.70
CA SER A 248 12.32 6.50 15.27
C SER A 248 12.03 5.20 16.02
N SER A 249 12.12 4.09 15.31
CA SER A 249 12.11 2.74 15.88
C SER A 249 13.34 2.49 16.75
N LEU A 250 13.15 1.83 17.89
CA LEU A 250 14.28 1.23 18.60
C LEU A 250 14.73 -0.10 17.98
N LYS A 251 13.87 -0.77 17.21
CA LYS A 251 14.13 -2.11 16.66
C LYS A 251 15.03 -2.08 15.43
N ASP A 252 14.67 -1.27 14.45
CA ASP A 252 15.28 -1.28 13.12
C ASP A 252 15.82 0.09 12.68
N GLY A 253 15.77 1.10 13.56
CA GLY A 253 16.31 2.44 13.33
C GLY A 253 15.56 3.27 12.29
N LYS A 254 14.45 2.75 11.74
CA LYS A 254 13.57 3.45 10.79
C LYS A 254 12.92 4.65 11.42
N SER A 255 12.64 5.70 10.64
CA SER A 255 12.10 6.95 11.21
C SER A 255 11.20 7.74 10.27
N VAL A 256 10.17 8.36 10.85
CA VAL A 256 9.29 9.33 10.17
C VAL A 256 9.50 10.72 10.78
N THR A 257 9.33 11.77 9.98
CA THR A 257 9.34 13.17 10.47
C THR A 257 7.98 13.82 10.24
N LYS A 258 7.42 14.42 11.31
CA LYS A 258 6.16 15.18 11.28
C LYS A 258 6.44 16.63 11.63
N ARG A 259 5.74 17.57 11.00
CA ARG A 259 5.83 19.01 11.28
C ARG A 259 4.62 19.46 12.07
N PHE A 260 4.82 20.27 13.12
CA PHE A 260 3.73 20.94 13.82
C PHE A 260 4.07 22.40 14.16
N VAL A 261 3.04 23.18 14.46
CA VAL A 261 3.13 24.61 14.81
C VAL A 261 2.73 24.81 16.28
N LYS A 262 3.59 25.49 17.05
CA LYS A 262 3.32 25.95 18.42
C LYS A 262 2.82 27.39 18.38
N ILE A 263 1.72 27.67 19.07
CA ILE A 263 1.07 29.00 19.22
C ILE A 263 0.73 29.34 20.67
#